data_AF-A0A1N6LXK7-F1
#
_entry.id   AF-A0A1N6LXK7-F1
#
_cell.length_a   1.000
_cell.length_b   1.000
_cell.length_c   1.000
_cell.angle_alpha   90.00
_cell.angle_beta   90.00
_cell.angle_gamma   90.00
#
_symmetry.space_group_name_H-M   'P 1'
#
loop_
_entity.id
_entity.type
_entity.pdbx_description
1 polymer ?
#
loop_
_entity_poly.entity_id
_entity_poly.type
_entity_poly.pdbx_seq_one_letter_code
_entity_poly.pdbx_strand_id
1 'polypeptide(L)'
;MGIRRVTSENLLDFFKNLSVIPTNFQYISYRLKSFQSSKIDRLTKRALKQHLYWSEKLDYPDSDWHSYANEQILSYRDRTQLPFEKVSSQNDCSGPELLKSSYNNVEMEYNGMMKELIIDGFGKITVSHSNIFDSNVDVMLVPMPKCLLPHTGFGLKVLELGGKELVKAIVKQAKELLKTSSSEHLDYGDVIMTPTYNDKFKCTLIAFVITPYYWQKSRNDAAQRLRYTFKRCLKHLNSLDISTVACPHIGESLLGYLPNFSSSIIIQEAFDAIIQVECKTPKYSLSEVCFTDKNKNTALVLAEALDDVERLRIPSKKVVPAPVYFSRSSARIIDIDPGTLSFLKESRKLTFKQHHALRKSRRKHWLSNLKPYVWRTSRLHEPPPFMVNCETGEPAESQLEPRTFYYKGLSHSLFPINRAKIKALKMGVTGRWVGNTKLNNIKFDRMAQEK
;
A
#
# COMPACT_ATOMS: atom_id res chain seq x y z
N MET A 1 -16.19 -57.75 6.50
CA MET A 1 -15.36 -56.71 5.87
C MET A 1 -14.98 -55.70 6.95
N GLY A 2 -13.76 -55.82 7.49
CA GLY A 2 -13.30 -55.00 8.62
C GLY A 2 -12.73 -53.66 8.17
N ILE A 3 -13.27 -52.58 8.72
CA ILE A 3 -12.74 -51.22 8.52
C ILE A 3 -11.68 -51.01 9.61
N ARG A 4 -10.40 -50.95 9.21
CA ARG A 4 -9.29 -50.56 10.10
C ARG A 4 -9.30 -49.04 10.30
N ARG A 5 -9.24 -48.61 11.56
CA ARG A 5 -8.99 -47.21 11.93
C ARG A 5 -7.57 -46.82 11.53
N VAL A 6 -7.44 -45.72 10.80
CA VAL A 6 -6.16 -45.07 10.51
C VAL A 6 -5.76 -44.28 11.76
N THR A 7 -4.64 -44.64 12.38
CA THR A 7 -4.01 -43.87 13.46
C THR A 7 -3.15 -42.74 12.88
N SER A 8 -2.97 -41.68 13.66
CA SER A 8 -2.25 -40.44 13.29
C SER A 8 -0.79 -40.64 12.86
N GLU A 9 -0.19 -41.77 13.19
CA GLU A 9 1.19 -42.11 12.80
C GLU A 9 1.31 -42.48 11.30
N ASN A 10 0.27 -43.05 10.70
CA ASN A 10 0.28 -43.44 9.28
C ASN A 10 0.18 -42.24 8.31
N LEU A 11 -0.25 -41.07 8.79
CA LEU A 11 -0.28 -39.85 7.99
C LEU A 11 1.12 -39.20 7.89
N LEU A 12 1.95 -39.33 8.93
CA LEU A 12 3.29 -38.74 8.96
C LEU A 12 4.24 -39.42 7.98
N ASP A 13 4.13 -40.74 7.79
CA ASP A 13 4.94 -41.46 6.80
C ASP A 13 4.47 -41.25 5.36
N PHE A 14 3.18 -40.92 5.15
CA PHE A 14 2.68 -40.53 3.83
C PHE A 14 3.23 -39.17 3.38
N PHE A 15 3.46 -38.23 4.30
CA PHE A 15 4.04 -36.92 3.98
C PHE A 15 5.56 -36.93 3.83
N LYS A 16 6.28 -37.89 4.41
CA LYS A 16 7.74 -38.01 4.24
C LYS A 16 8.16 -38.46 2.83
N ASN A 17 7.27 -39.12 2.08
CA ASN A 17 7.58 -39.65 0.74
C ASN A 17 7.22 -38.72 -0.42
N LEU A 18 6.77 -37.48 -0.16
CA LEU A 18 6.42 -36.50 -1.20
C LEU A 18 7.55 -35.49 -1.52
N SER A 19 8.74 -35.64 -0.92
CA SER A 19 9.85 -34.68 -1.03
C SER A 19 10.91 -35.01 -2.09
N VAL A 20 10.57 -35.75 -3.16
CA VAL A 20 11.53 -36.03 -4.25
C VAL A 20 10.89 -35.70 -5.59
N ILE A 21 10.90 -34.40 -5.95
CA ILE A 21 10.76 -33.92 -7.33
C ILE A 21 11.87 -32.86 -7.57
N PRO A 22 12.58 -32.84 -8.71
CA PRO A 22 13.90 -32.21 -8.81
C PRO A 22 13.89 -30.68 -8.81
N THR A 23 14.82 -30.12 -8.04
CA THR A 23 15.08 -28.71 -7.71
C THR A 23 15.86 -27.93 -8.78
N ASN A 24 15.37 -27.84 -10.02
CA ASN A 24 16.08 -27.04 -11.05
C ASN A 24 15.58 -25.59 -11.18
N PHE A 25 14.32 -25.29 -10.84
CA PHE A 25 13.77 -23.93 -10.95
C PHE A 25 14.01 -23.04 -9.70
N GLN A 26 14.09 -23.62 -8.50
CA GLN A 26 14.40 -22.87 -7.28
C GLN A 26 15.84 -22.36 -7.24
N TYR A 27 16.79 -23.12 -7.82
CA TYR A 27 18.21 -22.78 -7.79
C TYR A 27 18.53 -21.52 -8.63
N ILE A 28 17.88 -21.35 -9.80
CA ILE A 28 18.06 -20.17 -10.66
C ILE A 28 17.46 -18.92 -10.01
N SER A 29 16.29 -19.03 -9.36
CA SER A 29 15.67 -17.93 -8.61
C SER A 29 16.54 -17.48 -7.43
N TYR A 30 17.15 -18.41 -6.69
CA TYR A 30 18.04 -18.05 -5.57
C TYR A 30 19.34 -17.39 -6.04
N ARG A 31 19.94 -17.84 -7.16
CA ARG A 31 21.19 -17.29 -7.69
C ARG A 31 21.02 -15.87 -8.26
N LEU A 32 19.89 -15.58 -8.91
CA LEU A 32 19.60 -14.23 -9.40
C LEU A 32 19.29 -13.24 -8.26
N LYS A 33 18.64 -13.72 -7.19
CA LYS A 33 18.33 -12.91 -5.99
C LYS A 33 19.57 -12.55 -5.17
N SER A 34 20.54 -13.48 -5.04
CA SER A 34 21.82 -13.19 -4.37
C SER A 34 22.75 -12.29 -5.20
N PHE A 35 22.65 -12.37 -6.53
CA PHE A 35 23.46 -11.54 -7.42
C PHE A 35 23.01 -10.06 -7.45
N GLN A 36 21.69 -9.80 -7.48
CA GLN A 36 21.17 -8.43 -7.47
C GLN A 36 21.38 -7.72 -6.12
N SER A 37 21.16 -8.44 -5.01
CA SER A 37 21.44 -7.90 -3.65
C SER A 37 22.94 -7.60 -3.47
N SER A 38 23.83 -8.54 -3.83
CA SER A 38 25.28 -8.30 -3.73
C SER A 38 25.79 -7.18 -4.65
N LYS A 39 25.18 -6.96 -5.83
CA LYS A 39 25.52 -5.84 -6.70
C LYS A 39 25.09 -4.50 -6.10
N ILE A 40 23.90 -4.43 -5.50
CA ILE A 40 23.42 -3.23 -4.80
C ILE A 40 24.29 -2.94 -3.56
N ASP A 41 24.67 -3.96 -2.80
CA ASP A 41 25.56 -3.78 -1.65
C ASP A 41 26.94 -3.26 -2.07
N ARG A 42 27.50 -3.78 -3.17
CA ARG A 42 28.75 -3.26 -3.75
C ARG A 42 28.63 -1.81 -4.21
N LEU A 43 27.51 -1.44 -4.85
CA LEU A 43 27.25 -0.05 -5.25
C LEU A 43 27.11 0.86 -4.03
N THR A 44 26.42 0.40 -3.00
CA THR A 44 26.23 1.14 -1.73
C THR A 44 27.56 1.37 -1.03
N LYS A 45 28.41 0.33 -0.93
CA LYS A 45 29.77 0.43 -0.36
C LYS A 45 30.66 1.39 -1.16
N ARG A 46 30.59 1.35 -2.51
CA ARG A 46 31.33 2.28 -3.37
C ARG A 46 30.85 3.72 -3.21
N ALA A 47 29.53 3.94 -3.17
CA ALA A 47 28.94 5.25 -2.99
C ALA A 47 29.33 5.87 -1.63
N LEU A 48 29.27 5.07 -0.55
CA LEU A 48 29.74 5.50 0.78
C LEU A 48 31.23 5.87 0.76
N LYS A 49 32.09 5.05 0.13
CA LYS A 49 33.52 5.35 0.01
C LYS A 49 33.79 6.62 -0.80
N GLN A 50 33.06 6.81 -1.91
CA GLN A 50 33.14 8.03 -2.71
C GLN A 50 32.68 9.25 -1.92
N HIS A 51 31.68 9.11 -1.05
CA HIS A 51 31.19 10.21 -0.22
C HIS A 51 32.16 10.56 0.90
N LEU A 52 32.77 9.58 1.55
CA LEU A 52 33.83 9.82 2.53
C LEU A 52 35.00 10.55 1.87
N TYR A 53 35.42 10.09 0.68
CA TYR A 53 36.45 10.74 -0.11
C TYR A 53 36.08 12.17 -0.54
N TRP A 54 34.83 12.39 -0.98
CA TRP A 54 34.34 13.72 -1.34
C TRP A 54 34.28 14.63 -0.11
N SER A 55 33.82 14.12 1.03
CA SER A 55 33.77 14.86 2.30
C SER A 55 35.16 15.23 2.81
N GLU A 56 36.14 14.32 2.71
CA GLU A 56 37.54 14.60 3.06
C GLU A 56 38.15 15.64 2.10
N LYS A 57 37.75 15.62 0.82
CA LYS A 57 38.21 16.60 -0.18
C LYS A 57 37.56 17.97 -0.09
N LEU A 58 36.41 18.09 0.56
CA LEU A 58 35.75 19.37 0.81
C LEU A 58 36.48 20.25 1.85
N ASP A 59 37.48 19.69 2.55
CA ASP A 59 38.32 20.44 3.50
C ASP A 59 39.55 21.08 2.82
N TYR A 60 39.71 20.96 1.50
CA TYR A 60 40.75 21.67 0.75
C TYR A 60 40.26 23.07 0.30
N PRO A 61 41.09 24.12 0.43
CA PRO A 61 40.73 25.46 -0.03
C PRO A 61 40.50 25.50 -1.55
N ASP A 62 39.45 26.24 -1.94
CA ASP A 62 38.77 26.26 -3.25
C ASP A 62 39.62 26.60 -4.51
N SER A 63 40.95 26.74 -4.44
CA SER A 63 41.73 27.29 -5.56
C SER A 63 42.08 26.31 -6.69
N ASP A 64 42.11 24.99 -6.45
CA ASP A 64 42.63 24.01 -7.45
C ASP A 64 41.56 23.11 -8.09
N TRP A 65 40.28 23.23 -7.70
CA TRP A 65 39.26 22.26 -8.09
C TRP A 65 38.85 22.35 -9.57
N HIS A 66 38.94 23.52 -10.18
CA HIS A 66 38.51 23.74 -11.57
C HIS A 66 39.49 23.19 -12.62
N SER A 67 40.76 22.94 -12.29
CA SER A 67 41.73 22.41 -13.27
C SER A 67 41.65 20.88 -13.38
N TYR A 68 41.51 20.16 -12.25
CA TYR A 68 41.55 18.70 -12.24
C TYR A 68 40.24 18.00 -12.64
N ALA A 69 39.08 18.61 -12.36
CA ALA A 69 37.79 18.00 -12.69
C ALA A 69 37.50 18.00 -14.20
N ASN A 70 38.06 18.96 -14.95
CA ASN A 70 37.83 19.06 -16.39
C ASN A 70 38.59 17.98 -17.17
N GLU A 71 39.83 17.63 -16.82
CA GLU A 71 40.61 16.66 -17.59
C GLU A 71 40.07 15.23 -17.50
N GLN A 72 39.60 14.77 -16.33
CA GLN A 72 39.10 13.40 -16.17
C GLN A 72 37.66 13.21 -16.68
N ILE A 73 36.84 14.26 -16.65
CA ILE A 73 35.46 14.20 -17.17
C ILE A 73 35.46 14.28 -18.70
N LEU A 74 36.37 15.07 -19.30
CA LEU A 74 36.55 15.13 -20.76
C LEU A 74 37.00 13.77 -21.33
N SER A 75 37.97 13.11 -20.70
CA SER A 75 38.49 11.82 -21.21
C SER A 75 37.46 10.67 -21.19
N TYR A 76 36.43 10.75 -20.34
CA TYR A 76 35.37 9.73 -20.25
C TYR A 76 34.22 10.00 -21.23
N ARG A 77 33.94 11.28 -21.49
CA ARG A 77 32.94 11.74 -22.45
C ARG A 77 33.38 11.49 -23.90
N ASP A 78 34.69 11.51 -24.16
CA ASP A 78 35.26 11.23 -25.48
C ASP A 78 35.28 9.73 -25.81
N ARG A 79 35.29 8.84 -24.80
CA ARG A 79 35.27 7.38 -25.00
C ARG A 79 33.89 6.79 -25.25
N THR A 80 32.82 7.58 -25.12
CA THR A 80 31.43 7.09 -25.19
C THR A 80 30.59 7.70 -26.33
N GLN A 81 31.22 8.43 -27.25
CA GLN A 81 30.65 8.83 -28.55
C GLN A 81 31.29 7.93 -29.61
N LEU A 82 30.68 6.87 -30.16
CA LEU A 82 29.52 6.78 -31.07
C LEU A 82 29.27 5.27 -31.39
N PRO A 83 28.04 4.82 -31.80
CA PRO A 83 27.47 5.12 -33.10
C PRO A 83 25.97 5.44 -33.04
N PHE A 84 25.65 6.72 -32.93
CA PHE A 84 24.43 7.26 -33.51
C PHE A 84 24.86 8.50 -34.28
N GLU A 85 24.88 8.39 -35.61
CA GLU A 85 25.27 9.45 -36.53
C GLU A 85 24.53 10.74 -36.18
N LYS A 86 25.29 11.81 -35.95
CA LYS A 86 24.74 13.16 -35.80
C LYS A 86 24.20 13.58 -37.16
N VAL A 87 22.88 13.71 -37.25
CA VAL A 87 22.24 14.48 -38.33
C VAL A 87 22.73 15.92 -38.21
N SER A 88 23.55 16.34 -39.18
CA SER A 88 23.97 17.73 -39.35
C SER A 88 22.75 18.58 -39.65
N SER A 89 22.28 19.35 -38.66
CA SER A 89 21.47 20.53 -38.92
C SER A 89 22.30 21.74 -38.51
N GLN A 90 22.90 22.36 -39.51
CA GLN A 90 23.16 23.79 -39.49
C GLN A 90 21.81 24.47 -39.32
N ASN A 91 21.63 25.18 -38.22
CA ASN A 91 20.84 26.40 -38.18
C ASN A 91 21.24 27.16 -36.92
N ASP A 92 21.84 28.31 -37.18
CA ASP A 92 22.04 29.40 -36.25
C ASP A 92 20.72 29.74 -35.55
N CYS A 93 20.76 29.95 -34.23
CA CYS A 93 20.01 31.00 -33.49
C CYS A 93 20.22 30.83 -31.97
N SER A 94 21.02 31.74 -31.40
CA SER A 94 20.85 32.37 -30.08
C SER A 94 20.25 31.57 -28.91
N GLY A 95 21.13 31.19 -27.96
CA GLY A 95 20.91 31.46 -26.53
C GLY A 95 20.36 30.33 -25.63
N PRO A 96 21.12 29.84 -24.63
CA PRO A 96 20.62 28.99 -23.54
C PRO A 96 19.96 29.79 -22.39
N GLU A 97 19.49 31.02 -22.63
CA GLU A 97 18.85 31.88 -21.61
C GLU A 97 17.32 31.78 -21.57
N LEU A 98 16.66 31.28 -22.63
CA LEU A 98 15.19 31.24 -22.74
C LEU A 98 14.51 30.06 -22.02
N LEU A 99 15.27 29.11 -21.47
CA LEU A 99 14.70 27.98 -20.70
C LEU A 99 14.77 28.16 -19.18
N LYS A 100 15.44 29.22 -18.69
CA LYS A 100 15.48 29.56 -17.26
C LYS A 100 14.36 30.52 -16.84
N SER A 101 13.76 31.27 -17.77
CA SER A 101 12.75 32.29 -17.47
C SER A 101 11.32 31.75 -17.30
N SER A 102 11.04 30.51 -17.69
CA SER A 102 9.67 29.94 -17.70
C SER A 102 9.28 29.18 -16.42
N TYR A 103 10.20 29.02 -15.47
CA TYR A 103 9.94 28.42 -14.15
C TYR A 103 9.85 29.46 -13.02
N ASN A 104 9.72 30.74 -13.38
CA ASN A 104 9.48 31.81 -12.42
C ASN A 104 8.04 31.71 -11.89
N ASN A 105 7.94 31.28 -10.63
CA ASN A 105 6.91 31.66 -9.65
C ASN A 105 5.45 31.55 -10.11
N VAL A 106 5.01 30.36 -10.53
CA VAL A 106 3.61 30.02 -10.21
C VAL A 106 3.59 29.81 -8.70
N GLU A 107 3.16 30.82 -7.96
CA GLU A 107 2.83 30.66 -6.55
C GLU A 107 1.83 29.51 -6.46
N MET A 108 2.28 28.36 -5.95
CA MET A 108 1.39 27.23 -5.76
C MET A 108 0.43 27.60 -4.65
N GLU A 109 -0.84 27.76 -5.00
CA GLU A 109 -1.90 27.95 -4.03
C GLU A 109 -2.03 26.68 -3.17
N TYR A 110 -1.58 26.80 -1.93
CA TYR A 110 -1.73 25.76 -0.92
C TYR A 110 -3.14 25.81 -0.33
N ASN A 111 -3.78 24.65 -0.18
CA ASN A 111 -5.13 24.57 0.38
C ASN A 111 -5.15 24.61 1.91
N GLY A 112 -3.98 24.58 2.55
CA GLY A 112 -3.87 24.58 4.00
C GLY A 112 -4.24 23.23 4.62
N MET A 113 -4.84 23.26 5.81
CA MET A 113 -5.28 22.06 6.52
C MET A 113 -6.47 21.42 5.80
N MET A 114 -6.37 20.11 5.55
CA MET A 114 -7.38 19.34 4.83
C MET A 114 -8.24 18.51 5.78
N LYS A 115 -7.59 17.85 6.75
CA LYS A 115 -8.26 16.99 7.72
C LYS A 115 -7.50 16.99 9.04
N GLU A 116 -8.24 16.87 10.13
CA GLU A 116 -7.73 16.72 11.49
C GLU A 116 -8.48 15.58 12.18
N LEU A 117 -7.73 14.77 12.93
CA LEU A 117 -8.23 13.72 13.81
C LEU A 117 -7.71 13.97 15.21
N ILE A 118 -8.61 14.34 16.13
CA ILE A 118 -8.31 14.50 17.54
C ILE A 118 -8.58 13.17 18.24
N ILE A 119 -7.60 12.70 19.01
CA ILE A 119 -7.67 11.47 19.80
C ILE A 119 -7.70 11.90 21.27
N ASP A 120 -8.89 11.83 21.87
CA ASP A 120 -9.16 12.34 23.22
C ASP A 120 -8.15 11.80 24.25
N GLY A 121 -7.41 12.71 24.87
CA GLY A 121 -6.43 12.40 25.92
C GLY A 121 -5.07 11.88 25.44
N PHE A 122 -4.87 11.67 24.14
CA PHE A 122 -3.60 11.16 23.59
C PHE A 122 -2.89 12.17 22.69
N GLY A 123 -3.59 12.78 21.75
CA GLY A 123 -2.94 13.61 20.75
C GLY A 123 -3.79 13.85 19.51
N LYS A 124 -3.16 14.27 18.42
CA LYS A 124 -3.85 14.51 17.15
C LYS A 124 -3.02 14.15 15.93
N ILE A 125 -3.71 13.86 14.83
CA ILE A 125 -3.12 13.62 13.51
C ILE A 125 -3.73 14.64 12.56
N THR A 126 -2.89 15.38 11.85
CA THR A 126 -3.34 16.39 10.88
C THR A 126 -2.81 16.05 9.49
N VAL A 127 -3.58 16.42 8.47
CA VAL A 127 -3.18 16.33 7.06
C VAL A 127 -3.34 17.70 6.42
N SER A 128 -2.28 18.21 5.79
CA SER A 128 -2.28 19.51 5.12
C SER A 128 -1.69 19.46 3.72
N HIS A 129 -2.25 20.28 2.82
CA HIS A 129 -1.65 20.62 1.52
C HIS A 129 -0.88 21.93 1.69
N SER A 130 0.39 21.82 2.06
CA SER A 130 1.26 22.97 2.35
C SER A 130 2.73 22.65 2.07
N ASN A 131 3.60 23.65 2.22
CA ASN A 131 5.04 23.44 2.18
C ASN A 131 5.54 22.95 3.55
N ILE A 132 6.11 21.75 3.60
CA ILE A 132 6.57 21.15 4.86
C ILE A 132 7.66 21.97 5.57
N PHE A 133 8.44 22.78 4.84
CA PHE A 133 9.46 23.66 5.45
C PHE A 133 8.86 24.78 6.31
N ASP A 134 7.60 25.13 6.06
CA ASP A 134 6.85 26.13 6.82
C ASP A 134 6.18 25.57 8.07
N SER A 135 6.31 24.27 8.34
CA SER A 135 5.75 23.63 9.53
C SER A 135 6.57 23.96 10.78
N ASN A 136 5.90 24.49 11.81
CA ASN A 136 6.49 24.76 13.12
C ASN A 136 6.30 23.54 14.02
N VAL A 137 7.24 22.61 13.96
CA VAL A 137 7.24 21.34 14.70
C VAL A 137 8.62 21.08 15.31
N ASP A 138 8.71 20.16 16.26
CA ASP A 138 10.01 19.75 16.81
C ASP A 138 10.84 19.06 15.72
N VAL A 139 10.24 18.10 15.02
CA VAL A 139 11.00 17.26 14.09
C VAL A 139 10.34 17.19 12.72
N MET A 140 11.13 17.46 11.68
CA MET A 140 10.76 17.17 10.30
C MET A 140 11.36 15.84 9.85
N LEU A 141 10.54 14.91 9.37
CA LEU A 141 10.99 13.64 8.82
C LEU A 141 11.44 13.77 7.37
N VAL A 142 12.58 13.15 7.06
CA VAL A 142 13.14 13.13 5.71
C VAL A 142 13.44 11.68 5.30
N PRO A 143 12.68 11.10 4.36
CA PRO A 143 13.01 9.78 3.83
C PRO A 143 14.36 9.80 3.11
N MET A 144 15.26 8.92 3.53
CA MET A 144 16.62 8.82 3.03
C MET A 144 16.93 7.38 2.61
N PRO A 145 17.55 7.14 1.43
CA PRO A 145 18.03 5.80 1.08
C PRO A 145 19.20 5.38 1.98
N LYS A 146 19.45 4.08 2.09
CA LYS A 146 20.57 3.51 2.88
C LYS A 146 21.95 4.08 2.55
N CYS A 147 22.17 4.56 1.32
CA CYS A 147 23.43 5.18 0.91
C CYS A 147 23.61 6.63 1.40
N LEU A 148 22.61 7.21 2.07
CA LEU A 148 22.58 8.62 2.51
C LEU A 148 22.76 9.62 1.35
N LEU A 149 22.50 9.18 0.12
CA LEU A 149 22.69 9.95 -1.11
C LEU A 149 21.38 9.95 -1.90
N PRO A 150 20.49 10.91 -1.64
CA PRO A 150 19.31 11.10 -2.47
C PRO A 150 19.73 11.78 -3.76
N HIS A 151 19.55 11.10 -4.90
CA HIS A 151 19.89 11.69 -6.20
C HIS A 151 18.87 12.71 -6.69
N THR A 152 17.64 12.66 -6.17
CA THR A 152 16.51 13.54 -6.54
C THR A 152 15.50 13.60 -5.39
N GLY A 153 14.51 14.50 -5.53
CA GLY A 153 13.34 14.54 -4.65
C GLY A 153 13.55 15.31 -3.35
N PHE A 154 12.68 15.05 -2.39
CA PHE A 154 12.61 15.80 -1.13
C PHE A 154 13.91 15.71 -0.32
N GLY A 155 14.51 14.52 -0.21
CA GLY A 155 15.79 14.34 0.49
C GLY A 155 16.91 15.19 -0.08
N LEU A 156 17.05 15.26 -1.41
CA LEU A 156 18.05 16.12 -2.05
C LEU A 156 17.79 17.59 -1.76
N LYS A 157 16.51 18.02 -1.84
CA LYS A 157 16.16 19.41 -1.58
C LYS A 157 16.51 19.85 -0.16
N VAL A 158 16.31 18.98 0.82
CA VAL A 158 16.73 19.23 2.21
C VAL A 158 18.24 19.39 2.31
N LEU A 159 19.02 18.51 1.67
CA LEU A 159 20.49 18.60 1.69
C LEU A 159 21.01 19.87 1.00
N GLU A 160 20.42 20.27 -0.13
CA GLU A 160 20.77 21.52 -0.81
C GLU A 160 20.49 22.74 0.05
N LEU A 161 19.39 22.74 0.80
CA LEU A 161 19.04 23.83 1.71
C LEU A 161 19.94 23.86 2.94
N GLY A 162 20.21 22.72 3.58
CA GLY A 162 21.09 22.67 4.77
C GLY A 162 22.58 22.77 4.47
N GLY A 163 22.99 22.66 3.20
CA GLY A 163 24.37 22.87 2.77
C GLY A 163 25.37 21.83 3.29
N LYS A 164 26.67 22.18 3.21
CA LYS A 164 27.78 21.27 3.55
C LYS A 164 27.76 20.87 5.03
N GLU A 165 27.32 21.74 5.92
CA GLU A 165 27.29 21.49 7.37
C GLU A 165 26.31 20.39 7.74
N LEU A 166 25.09 20.43 7.18
CA LEU A 166 24.09 19.39 7.37
C LEU A 166 24.60 18.04 6.88
N VAL A 167 25.24 17.99 5.71
CA VAL A 167 25.82 16.75 5.17
C VAL A 167 26.91 16.18 6.09
N LYS A 168 27.82 17.03 6.59
CA LYS A 168 28.86 16.63 7.56
C LYS A 168 28.22 16.06 8.84
N ALA A 169 27.17 16.70 9.34
CA ALA A 169 26.44 16.25 10.53
C ALA A 169 25.78 14.88 10.34
N ILE A 170 25.10 14.67 9.20
CA ILE A 170 24.48 13.37 8.86
C ILE A 170 25.53 12.26 8.84
N VAL A 171 26.66 12.47 8.17
CA VAL A 171 27.72 11.45 8.07
C VAL A 171 28.34 11.17 9.44
N LYS A 172 28.54 12.19 10.27
CA LYS A 172 29.05 12.04 11.64
C LYS A 172 28.09 11.19 12.48
N GLN A 173 26.81 11.56 12.48
CA GLN A 173 25.77 10.88 13.25
C GLN A 173 25.54 9.44 12.76
N ALA A 174 25.56 9.21 11.45
CA ALA A 174 25.50 7.86 10.89
C ALA A 174 26.66 6.97 11.37
N LYS A 175 27.89 7.50 11.43
CA LYS A 175 29.05 6.77 11.97
C LYS A 175 28.89 6.46 13.46
N GLU A 176 28.34 7.39 14.24
CA GLU A 176 28.07 7.19 15.68
C GLU A 176 27.00 6.12 15.91
N LEU A 177 25.94 6.11 15.10
CA LEU A 177 24.92 5.05 15.13
C LEU A 177 25.52 3.68 14.82
N LEU A 178 26.33 3.55 13.76
CA LEU A 178 26.98 2.28 13.39
C LEU A 178 27.91 1.74 14.48
N LYS A 179 28.63 2.64 15.17
CA LYS A 179 29.46 2.26 16.32
C LYS A 179 28.62 1.73 17.48
N THR A 180 27.47 2.36 17.74
CA THR A 180 26.59 2.00 18.86
C THR A 180 25.82 0.70 18.59
N SER A 181 25.33 0.50 17.37
CA SER A 181 24.53 -0.66 16.98
C SER A 181 25.36 -1.93 16.77
N SER A 182 26.70 -1.85 16.79
CA SER A 182 27.61 -2.94 16.40
C SER A 182 27.30 -3.52 15.00
N SER A 183 26.57 -2.78 14.18
CA SER A 183 26.17 -3.19 12.83
C SER A 183 27.10 -2.57 11.80
N GLU A 184 27.45 -3.34 10.77
CA GLU A 184 28.24 -2.81 9.66
C GLU A 184 27.46 -1.83 8.76
N HIS A 185 26.12 -1.84 8.86
CA HIS A 185 25.22 -1.11 7.97
C HIS A 185 24.03 -0.54 8.74
N LEU A 186 23.46 0.55 8.21
CA LEU A 186 22.20 1.11 8.70
C LEU A 186 21.04 0.22 8.29
N ASP A 187 20.09 0.03 9.21
CA ASP A 187 18.88 -0.74 8.99
C ASP A 187 17.71 0.15 8.59
N TYR A 188 16.69 -0.48 7.99
CA TYR A 188 15.47 0.24 7.63
C TYR A 188 14.73 0.66 8.90
N GLY A 189 14.30 1.92 8.93
CA GLY A 189 13.64 2.53 10.10
C GLY A 189 14.62 3.09 11.13
N ASP A 190 15.93 2.99 10.92
CA ASP A 190 16.89 3.80 11.67
C ASP A 190 16.68 5.28 11.35
N VAL A 191 16.93 6.12 12.35
CA VAL A 191 16.73 7.57 12.26
C VAL A 191 18.04 8.25 12.62
N ILE A 192 18.50 9.14 11.76
CA ILE A 192 19.64 10.01 12.01
C ILE A 192 19.09 11.40 12.35
N MET A 193 19.36 11.86 13.57
CA MET A 193 18.93 13.18 14.04
C MET A 193 20.00 14.22 13.79
N THR A 194 19.63 15.37 13.25
CA THR A 194 20.52 16.51 13.07
C THR A 194 19.80 17.82 13.39
N PRO A 195 20.51 18.89 13.77
CA PRO A 195 19.94 20.23 13.72
C PRO A 195 19.75 20.67 12.26
N THR A 196 19.05 21.78 12.05
CA THR A 196 18.63 22.26 10.72
C THR A 196 19.74 22.93 9.91
N TYR A 197 20.68 23.62 10.58
CA TYR A 197 21.78 24.41 9.98
C TYR A 197 21.33 25.52 9.00
N ASN A 198 20.03 25.80 8.89
CA ASN A 198 19.48 26.85 8.02
C ASN A 198 18.13 27.35 8.55
N ASP A 199 17.95 28.67 8.59
CA ASP A 199 16.73 29.35 9.08
C ASP A 199 15.50 29.12 8.17
N LYS A 200 15.69 28.59 6.96
CA LYS A 200 14.59 28.19 6.07
C LYS A 200 13.76 27.04 6.63
N PHE A 201 14.32 26.27 7.56
CA PHE A 201 13.60 25.21 8.25
C PHE A 201 13.01 25.81 9.54
N LYS A 202 11.69 25.81 9.66
CA LYS A 202 11.02 26.26 10.90
C LYS A 202 10.99 25.21 12.01
N CYS A 203 11.45 23.98 11.73
CA CYS A 203 11.53 22.92 12.72
C CYS A 203 12.81 23.01 13.57
N THR A 204 12.84 22.38 14.75
CA THR A 204 14.04 22.41 15.61
C THR A 204 15.09 21.38 15.17
N LEU A 205 14.66 20.20 14.75
CA LEU A 205 15.51 19.10 14.29
C LEU A 205 15.01 18.49 12.99
N ILE A 206 15.92 17.83 12.29
CA ILE A 206 15.64 17.03 11.09
C ILE A 206 15.96 15.57 11.41
N ALA A 207 15.00 14.69 11.11
CA ALA A 207 15.11 13.26 11.30
C ALA A 207 15.19 12.56 9.94
N PHE A 208 16.38 12.10 9.58
CA PHE A 208 16.58 11.32 8.35
C PHE A 208 16.25 9.86 8.60
N VAL A 209 15.16 9.39 8.00
CA VAL A 209 14.65 8.03 8.18
C VAL A 209 15.18 7.14 7.06
N ILE A 210 15.87 6.06 7.42
CA ILE A 210 16.41 5.11 6.46
C ILE A 210 15.29 4.25 5.87
N THR A 211 15.04 4.41 4.58
CA THR A 211 13.91 3.79 3.87
C THR A 211 14.40 2.79 2.80
N PRO A 212 13.70 1.65 2.62
CA PRO A 212 13.93 0.76 1.49
C PRO A 212 13.27 1.30 0.22
N TYR A 213 13.74 0.79 -0.91
CA TYR A 213 12.98 0.89 -2.16
C TYR A 213 11.85 -0.16 -2.16
N TYR A 214 10.62 0.29 -2.30
CA TYR A 214 9.41 -0.53 -2.16
C TYR A 214 9.03 -1.29 -3.44
N TRP A 215 9.57 -0.91 -4.61
CA TRP A 215 9.32 -1.57 -5.90
C TRP A 215 10.04 -2.93 -6.10
N GLN A 216 10.93 -3.35 -5.19
CA GLN A 216 11.83 -4.49 -5.42
C GLN A 216 11.15 -5.87 -5.29
N LYS A 217 10.01 -5.97 -4.61
CA LYS A 217 9.35 -7.23 -4.26
C LYS A 217 7.83 -7.15 -4.45
N SER A 218 7.09 -8.10 -3.87
CA SER A 218 5.63 -8.10 -3.87
C SER A 218 5.10 -6.90 -3.09
N ARG A 219 3.86 -6.49 -3.44
CA ARG A 219 3.15 -5.43 -2.74
C ARG A 219 2.99 -5.67 -1.23
N ASN A 220 2.85 -6.92 -0.81
CA ASN A 220 2.73 -7.27 0.61
C ASN A 220 4.07 -7.09 1.35
N ASP A 221 5.20 -7.45 0.74
CA ASP A 221 6.52 -7.22 1.32
C ASP A 221 6.83 -5.72 1.42
N ALA A 222 6.46 -4.93 0.40
CA ALA A 222 6.53 -3.47 0.45
C ALA A 222 5.70 -2.88 1.60
N ALA A 223 4.46 -3.33 1.75
CA ALA A 223 3.57 -2.91 2.84
C ALA A 223 4.19 -3.20 4.23
N GLN A 224 4.70 -4.41 4.42
CA GLN A 224 5.34 -4.82 5.68
C GLN A 224 6.61 -4.02 5.98
N ARG A 225 7.43 -3.73 4.97
CA ARG A 225 8.62 -2.89 5.12
C ARG A 225 8.27 -1.46 5.50
N LEU A 226 7.29 -0.86 4.84
CA LEU A 226 6.86 0.50 5.14
C LEU A 226 6.34 0.57 6.58
N ARG A 227 5.48 -0.39 6.94
CA ARG A 227 4.93 -0.53 8.29
C ARG A 227 6.05 -0.62 9.33
N TYR A 228 6.99 -1.54 9.12
CA TYR A 228 8.14 -1.72 10.01
C TYR A 228 9.00 -0.45 10.13
N THR A 229 9.34 0.16 8.98
CA THR A 229 10.19 1.34 8.90
C THR A 229 9.57 2.51 9.66
N PHE A 230 8.29 2.78 9.41
CA PHE A 230 7.59 3.90 10.02
C PHE A 230 7.30 3.67 11.50
N LYS A 231 6.87 2.46 11.89
CA LYS A 231 6.70 2.08 13.31
C LYS A 231 7.99 2.23 14.11
N ARG A 232 9.12 1.75 13.56
CA ARG A 232 10.43 1.86 14.20
C ARG A 232 10.86 3.32 14.33
N CYS A 233 10.64 4.12 13.30
CA CYS A 233 10.92 5.54 13.29
C CYS A 233 10.15 6.27 14.40
N LEU A 234 8.81 6.20 14.42
CA LEU A 234 7.99 6.90 15.42
C LEU A 234 8.30 6.42 16.85
N LYS A 235 8.53 5.12 17.03
CA LYS A 235 8.96 4.59 18.33
C LYS A 235 10.28 5.19 18.80
N HIS A 236 11.23 5.38 17.89
CA HIS A 236 12.51 6.01 18.21
C HIS A 236 12.33 7.49 18.56
N LEU A 237 11.55 8.26 17.79
CA LEU A 237 11.28 9.67 18.09
C LEU A 237 10.61 9.83 19.45
N ASN A 238 9.63 8.98 19.74
CA ASN A 238 8.94 8.96 21.01
C ASN A 238 9.87 8.57 22.19
N SER A 239 10.93 7.80 21.94
CA SER A 239 11.94 7.49 22.96
C SER A 239 12.88 8.66 23.26
N LEU A 240 12.96 9.64 22.37
CA LEU A 240 13.72 10.88 22.48
C LEU A 240 12.88 12.05 23.00
N ASP A 241 11.67 11.77 23.52
CA ASP A 241 10.74 12.75 24.07
C ASP A 241 10.32 13.86 23.09
N ILE A 242 10.25 13.53 21.79
CA ILE A 242 9.75 14.42 20.74
C ILE A 242 8.22 14.49 20.79
N SER A 243 7.67 15.71 20.76
CA SER A 243 6.24 15.94 20.91
C SER A 243 5.49 16.12 19.61
N THR A 244 6.08 16.81 18.64
CA THR A 244 5.44 17.15 17.36
C THR A 244 6.31 16.77 16.17
N VAL A 245 5.71 16.10 15.18
CA VAL A 245 6.44 15.59 14.01
C VAL A 245 5.75 16.00 12.72
N ALA A 246 6.48 16.66 11.82
CA ALA A 246 6.04 16.87 10.43
C ALA A 246 6.57 15.77 9.53
N CYS A 247 5.67 15.14 8.79
CA CYS A 247 5.96 13.99 7.94
C CYS A 247 5.52 14.27 6.50
N PRO A 248 6.41 14.14 5.50
CA PRO A 248 5.98 14.07 4.11
C PRO A 248 5.31 12.72 3.84
N HIS A 249 4.72 12.52 2.67
CA HIS A 249 4.25 11.18 2.31
C HIS A 249 5.46 10.21 2.16
N ILE A 250 5.66 9.32 3.14
CA ILE A 250 6.75 8.33 3.14
C ILE A 250 6.37 7.14 2.25
N GLY A 251 7.15 6.95 1.18
CA GLY A 251 7.04 5.81 0.27
C GLY A 251 6.66 6.18 -1.16
N GLU A 252 6.20 7.39 -1.41
CA GLU A 252 5.97 7.89 -2.77
C GLU A 252 7.31 8.23 -3.47
N SER A 253 7.21 8.55 -4.76
CA SER A 253 8.30 9.09 -5.59
C SER A 253 9.42 8.06 -5.79
N LEU A 254 10.66 8.44 -5.52
CA LEU A 254 11.87 7.65 -5.75
C LEU A 254 11.84 6.28 -5.04
N LEU A 255 11.06 6.14 -3.96
CA LEU A 255 10.94 4.88 -3.22
C LEU A 255 9.97 3.89 -3.88
N GLY A 256 9.10 4.36 -4.77
CA GLY A 256 8.33 3.53 -5.69
C GLY A 256 7.10 2.83 -5.10
N TYR A 257 6.47 3.37 -4.06
CA TYR A 257 5.22 2.84 -3.52
C TYR A 257 4.02 3.71 -3.86
N LEU A 258 2.88 3.05 -4.15
CA LEU A 258 1.66 3.71 -4.61
C LEU A 258 0.94 4.43 -3.45
N PRO A 259 0.68 5.75 -3.56
CA PRO A 259 0.09 6.56 -2.49
C PRO A 259 -1.15 5.95 -1.83
N ASN A 260 -2.09 5.42 -2.63
CA ASN A 260 -3.34 4.83 -2.14
C ASN A 260 -3.13 3.68 -1.14
N PHE A 261 -2.01 2.96 -1.21
CA PHE A 261 -1.71 1.85 -0.31
C PHE A 261 -0.74 2.24 0.80
N SER A 262 0.20 3.16 0.54
CA SER A 262 1.09 3.68 1.58
C SER A 262 0.36 4.54 2.58
N SER A 263 -0.51 5.44 2.12
CA SER A 263 -1.20 6.42 2.97
C SER A 263 -1.99 5.75 4.09
N SER A 264 -2.75 4.70 3.79
CA SER A 264 -3.47 3.94 4.81
C SER A 264 -2.52 3.30 5.84
N ILE A 265 -1.33 2.86 5.43
CA ILE A 265 -0.37 2.22 6.33
C ILE A 265 0.28 3.24 7.26
N ILE A 266 0.78 4.35 6.72
CA ILE A 266 1.45 5.38 7.54
C ILE A 266 0.48 6.05 8.50
N ILE A 267 -0.76 6.33 8.08
CA ILE A 267 -1.76 6.91 8.98
C ILE A 267 -2.15 5.91 10.09
N GLN A 268 -2.35 4.63 9.78
CA GLN A 268 -2.62 3.60 10.78
C GLN A 268 -1.47 3.48 11.80
N GLU A 269 -0.23 3.47 11.33
CA GLU A 269 0.94 3.37 12.21
C GLU A 269 1.16 4.64 13.04
N ALA A 270 0.83 5.83 12.52
CA ALA A 270 0.82 7.06 13.31
C ALA A 270 -0.22 7.00 14.43
N PHE A 271 -1.44 6.53 14.12
CA PHE A 271 -2.50 6.33 15.10
C PHE A 271 -2.09 5.33 16.19
N ASP A 272 -1.55 4.17 15.79
CA ASP A 272 -1.09 3.14 16.73
C ASP A 272 0.13 3.63 17.56
N ALA A 273 0.99 4.51 17.01
CA ALA A 273 2.12 5.12 17.72
C ALA A 273 1.72 6.20 18.73
N ILE A 274 0.61 6.91 18.51
CA ILE A 274 0.07 7.88 19.47
C ILE A 274 -0.62 7.15 20.64
N ILE A 275 -1.49 6.17 20.37
CA ILE A 275 -2.27 5.49 21.42
C ILE A 275 -1.45 4.42 22.15
N GLN A 276 -0.53 3.75 21.46
CA GLN A 276 0.37 2.74 22.03
C GLN A 276 -0.32 1.58 22.76
N VAL A 277 -1.51 1.16 22.27
CA VAL A 277 -2.30 0.04 22.85
C VAL A 277 -1.47 -1.23 23.03
N GLU A 278 -0.54 -1.51 22.10
CA GLU A 278 0.28 -2.72 22.11
C GLU A 278 1.53 -2.62 23.01
N CYS A 279 1.83 -1.45 23.59
CA CYS A 279 3.07 -1.23 24.32
C CYS A 279 2.93 -1.59 25.80
N LYS A 280 3.85 -2.41 26.32
CA LYS A 280 3.89 -2.79 27.75
C LYS A 280 4.09 -1.60 28.68
N THR A 281 4.92 -0.64 28.26
CA THR A 281 5.23 0.59 28.99
C THR A 281 5.10 1.74 27.98
N PRO A 282 3.90 2.32 27.85
CA PRO A 282 3.68 3.39 26.90
C PRO A 282 4.41 4.66 27.37
N LYS A 283 4.95 5.41 26.41
CA LYS A 283 5.51 6.74 26.61
C LYS A 283 4.73 7.68 25.71
N TYR A 284 3.97 8.60 26.28
CA TYR A 284 3.09 9.49 25.49
C TYR A 284 3.78 10.82 25.16
N SER A 285 5.07 10.78 24.81
CA SER A 285 5.82 11.98 24.47
C SER A 285 5.34 12.53 23.13
N LEU A 286 5.11 11.66 22.14
CA LEU A 286 4.57 12.02 20.83
C LEU A 286 3.07 12.36 20.92
N SER A 287 2.76 13.65 20.75
CA SER A 287 1.40 14.21 20.85
C SER A 287 0.79 14.58 19.50
N GLU A 288 1.60 14.93 18.49
CA GLU A 288 1.10 15.37 17.19
C GLU A 288 1.93 14.81 16.04
N VAL A 289 1.23 14.27 15.03
CA VAL A 289 1.82 13.86 13.75
C VAL A 289 1.13 14.61 12.61
N CYS A 290 1.87 15.50 11.95
CA CYS A 290 1.41 16.35 10.86
C CYS A 290 1.86 15.79 9.52
N PHE A 291 0.95 15.22 8.73
CA PHE A 291 1.24 14.85 7.35
C PHE A 291 1.10 16.05 6.43
N THR A 292 2.16 16.39 5.71
CA THR A 292 2.19 17.55 4.81
C THR A 292 2.73 17.15 3.46
N ASP A 293 1.96 17.40 2.40
CA ASP A 293 2.43 17.18 1.04
C ASP A 293 2.23 18.42 0.17
N LYS A 294 3.16 18.63 -0.76
CA LYS A 294 3.10 19.68 -1.76
C LYS A 294 2.13 19.35 -2.89
N ASN A 295 1.88 18.06 -3.15
CA ASN A 295 0.93 17.61 -4.16
C ASN A 295 -0.46 17.47 -3.54
N LYS A 296 -1.41 18.29 -4.02
CA LYS A 296 -2.82 18.23 -3.60
C LYS A 296 -3.42 16.83 -3.70
N ASN A 297 -3.10 16.07 -4.74
CA ASN A 297 -3.66 14.73 -4.92
C ASN A 297 -3.16 13.76 -3.84
N THR A 298 -1.87 13.82 -3.50
CA THR A 298 -1.32 13.00 -2.41
C THR A 298 -1.91 13.42 -1.07
N ALA A 299 -2.04 14.72 -0.82
CA ALA A 299 -2.66 15.23 0.40
C ALA A 299 -4.14 14.82 0.52
N LEU A 300 -4.90 14.78 -0.58
CA LEU A 300 -6.26 14.23 -0.62
C LEU A 300 -6.28 12.74 -0.24
N VAL A 301 -5.40 11.92 -0.81
CA VAL A 301 -5.31 10.49 -0.50
C VAL A 301 -4.94 10.24 0.97
N LEU A 302 -4.07 11.09 1.54
CA LEU A 302 -3.77 11.07 2.98
C LEU A 302 -4.99 11.44 3.83
N ALA A 303 -5.76 12.45 3.42
CA ALA A 303 -6.96 12.87 4.11
C ALA A 303 -8.05 11.78 4.08
N GLU A 304 -8.27 11.14 2.92
CA GLU A 304 -9.16 9.98 2.78
C GLU A 304 -8.70 8.81 3.66
N ALA A 305 -7.39 8.53 3.71
CA ALA A 305 -6.85 7.51 4.58
C ALA A 305 -7.05 7.83 6.08
N LEU A 306 -7.02 9.12 6.46
CA LEU A 306 -7.32 9.57 7.82
C LEU A 306 -8.79 9.41 8.17
N ASP A 307 -9.71 9.72 7.25
CA ASP A 307 -11.15 9.45 7.39
C ASP A 307 -11.44 7.97 7.60
N ASP A 308 -10.77 7.10 6.84
CA ASP A 308 -10.94 5.67 6.97
C ASP A 308 -10.43 5.16 8.33
N VAL A 309 -9.30 5.66 8.82
CA VAL A 309 -8.79 5.30 10.14
C VAL A 309 -9.71 5.81 11.25
N GLU A 310 -10.22 7.03 11.13
CA GLU A 310 -11.21 7.61 12.04
C GLU A 310 -12.45 6.70 12.16
N ARG A 311 -13.03 6.29 11.03
CA ARG A 311 -14.21 5.38 10.99
C ARG A 311 -13.91 3.98 11.54
N LEU A 312 -12.69 3.47 11.35
CA LEU A 312 -12.34 2.11 11.74
C LEU A 312 -11.94 2.00 13.21
N ARG A 313 -11.26 3.01 13.74
CA ARG A 313 -10.61 2.96 15.05
C ARG A 313 -11.36 3.73 16.14
N ILE A 314 -12.08 4.80 15.82
CA ILE A 314 -12.86 5.55 16.83
C ILE A 314 -14.22 4.87 17.04
N PRO A 315 -14.54 4.40 18.26
CA PRO A 315 -15.79 3.70 18.54
C PRO A 315 -17.05 4.51 18.18
N SER A 316 -17.07 5.80 18.55
CA SER A 316 -18.22 6.70 18.31
C SER A 316 -18.49 6.96 16.83
N LYS A 317 -17.47 6.87 15.97
CA LYS A 317 -17.58 7.08 14.51
C LYS A 317 -17.64 5.77 13.73
N LYS A 318 -17.66 4.63 14.42
CA LYS A 318 -17.71 3.32 13.78
C LYS A 318 -19.07 3.08 13.17
N VAL A 319 -19.10 2.73 11.90
CA VAL A 319 -20.34 2.51 11.16
C VAL A 319 -20.54 1.03 10.85
N VAL A 320 -21.81 0.59 10.86
CA VAL A 320 -22.22 -0.77 10.49
C VAL A 320 -23.48 -0.74 9.62
N PRO A 321 -23.70 -1.75 8.76
CA PRO A 321 -24.95 -1.87 8.03
C PRO A 321 -26.15 -1.95 8.98
N ALA A 322 -27.21 -1.19 8.71
CA ALA A 322 -28.44 -1.18 9.50
C ALA A 322 -29.03 -2.59 9.73
N PRO A 323 -29.09 -3.51 8.74
CA PRO A 323 -29.56 -4.87 8.98
C PRO A 323 -28.70 -5.63 10.00
N VAL A 324 -27.40 -5.38 10.03
CA VAL A 324 -26.47 -6.01 10.98
C VAL A 324 -26.67 -5.43 12.38
N TYR A 325 -26.81 -4.10 12.49
CA TYR A 325 -27.10 -3.43 13.76
C TYR A 325 -28.43 -3.91 14.34
N PHE A 326 -29.52 -3.79 13.58
CA PHE A 326 -30.85 -4.14 14.07
C PHE A 326 -30.98 -5.63 14.35
N SER A 327 -30.36 -6.49 13.55
CA SER A 327 -30.29 -7.93 13.84
C SER A 327 -29.60 -8.20 15.19
N ARG A 328 -28.49 -7.52 15.50
CA ARG A 328 -27.82 -7.64 16.81
C ARG A 328 -28.63 -7.04 17.95
N SER A 329 -29.21 -5.86 17.77
CA SER A 329 -30.00 -5.18 18.81
C SER A 329 -31.30 -5.93 19.14
N SER A 330 -31.90 -6.57 18.14
CA SER A 330 -33.13 -7.37 18.29
C SER A 330 -32.86 -8.85 18.56
N ALA A 331 -31.58 -9.26 18.57
CA ALA A 331 -31.18 -10.62 18.90
C ALA A 331 -31.58 -10.91 20.34
N ARG A 332 -32.70 -11.62 20.50
CA ARG A 332 -33.09 -12.19 21.78
C ARG A 332 -32.17 -13.37 22.04
N ILE A 333 -31.57 -13.42 23.23
CA ILE A 333 -30.93 -14.64 23.72
C ILE A 333 -32.07 -15.64 23.89
N ILE A 334 -32.15 -16.61 22.98
CA ILE A 334 -33.04 -17.76 23.14
C ILE A 334 -32.29 -18.70 24.06
N ASP A 335 -32.66 -18.71 25.34
CA ASP A 335 -32.18 -19.72 26.26
C ASP A 335 -32.86 -21.03 25.90
N ILE A 336 -32.11 -21.89 25.18
CA ILE A 336 -32.60 -23.21 24.80
C ILE A 336 -32.20 -24.13 25.94
N ASP A 337 -33.20 -24.63 26.67
CA ASP A 337 -32.99 -25.64 27.71
C ASP A 337 -32.08 -26.77 27.17
N PRO A 338 -30.99 -27.13 27.88
CA PRO A 338 -30.07 -28.17 27.46
C PRO A 338 -30.77 -29.53 27.19
N GLY A 339 -31.91 -29.81 27.83
CA GLY A 339 -32.77 -30.95 27.50
C GLY A 339 -33.31 -30.89 26.06
N THR A 340 -33.67 -29.71 25.58
CA THR A 340 -34.14 -29.48 24.20
C THR A 340 -33.01 -29.63 23.17
N LEU A 341 -31.78 -29.23 23.53
CA LEU A 341 -30.60 -29.48 22.68
C LEU A 341 -30.25 -30.97 22.57
N SER A 342 -30.57 -31.78 23.59
CA SER A 342 -30.37 -33.24 23.55
C SER A 342 -31.27 -33.90 22.49
N PHE A 343 -32.50 -33.41 22.32
CA PHE A 343 -33.41 -33.84 21.25
C PHE A 343 -32.87 -33.52 19.86
N LEU A 344 -32.16 -32.38 19.69
CA LEU A 344 -31.52 -32.00 18.43
C LEU A 344 -30.21 -32.78 18.16
N LYS A 345 -29.56 -33.30 19.20
CA LYS A 345 -28.37 -34.17 19.07
C LYS A 345 -28.72 -35.59 18.64
N GLU A 346 -29.93 -36.06 18.92
CA GLU A 346 -30.41 -37.30 18.33
C GLU A 346 -30.52 -37.11 16.81
N SER A 347 -29.56 -37.66 16.06
CA SER A 347 -29.64 -37.75 14.61
C SER A 347 -30.71 -38.77 14.22
N ARG A 348 -31.98 -38.47 14.51
CA ARG A 348 -33.08 -39.19 13.90
C ARG A 348 -32.98 -38.90 12.41
N LYS A 349 -32.83 -39.94 11.59
CA LYS A 349 -33.01 -39.79 10.14
C LYS A 349 -34.43 -39.25 9.95
N LEU A 350 -34.54 -37.94 9.74
CA LEU A 350 -35.74 -37.31 9.21
C LEU A 350 -35.92 -37.86 7.80
N THR A 351 -36.56 -39.01 7.70
CA THR A 351 -37.08 -39.53 6.45
C THR A 351 -38.28 -38.66 6.10
N PHE A 352 -38.02 -37.56 5.40
CA PHE A 352 -39.08 -36.85 4.72
C PHE A 352 -39.83 -37.90 3.88
N LYS A 353 -41.12 -38.13 4.17
CA LYS A 353 -41.98 -38.90 3.27
C LYS A 353 -41.74 -38.33 1.88
N GLN A 354 -41.35 -39.17 0.92
CA GLN A 354 -41.13 -38.79 -0.48
C GLN A 354 -42.47 -38.33 -1.10
N HIS A 355 -43.00 -37.20 -0.68
CA HIS A 355 -44.02 -36.51 -1.44
C HIS A 355 -43.27 -35.69 -2.49
N HIS A 356 -43.28 -36.24 -3.71
CA HIS A 356 -42.80 -35.63 -4.95
C HIS A 356 -41.41 -34.99 -4.87
N ALA A 357 -40.40 -35.85 -4.92
CA ALA A 357 -39.01 -35.46 -5.11
C ALA A 357 -38.88 -34.43 -6.26
N LEU A 358 -38.41 -33.24 -5.92
CA LEU A 358 -37.64 -32.39 -6.81
C LEU A 358 -36.51 -33.24 -7.40
N ARG A 359 -36.74 -33.85 -8.58
CA ARG A 359 -35.73 -34.64 -9.29
C ARG A 359 -34.61 -33.72 -9.74
N LYS A 360 -33.54 -33.61 -8.96
CA LYS A 360 -32.34 -32.81 -9.30
C LYS A 360 -31.42 -33.50 -10.32
N SER A 361 -31.65 -34.78 -10.59
CA SER A 361 -30.71 -35.64 -11.35
C SER A 361 -30.56 -35.29 -12.83
N ARG A 362 -31.51 -34.53 -13.41
CA ARG A 362 -31.47 -34.14 -14.82
C ARG A 362 -31.55 -32.64 -14.95
N ARG A 363 -30.63 -32.06 -15.76
CA ARG A 363 -30.57 -30.62 -16.08
C ARG A 363 -31.94 -30.04 -16.47
N LYS A 364 -32.75 -30.81 -17.20
CA LYS A 364 -34.11 -30.39 -17.63
C LYS A 364 -35.04 -30.12 -16.43
N HIS A 365 -34.95 -30.94 -15.38
CA HIS A 365 -35.76 -30.80 -14.17
C HIS A 365 -35.24 -29.68 -13.26
N TRP A 366 -33.92 -29.46 -13.20
CA TRP A 366 -33.36 -28.27 -12.55
C TRP A 366 -33.82 -26.99 -13.26
N LEU A 367 -33.80 -26.97 -14.59
CA LEU A 367 -34.26 -25.84 -15.40
C LEU A 367 -35.77 -25.56 -15.27
N SER A 368 -36.61 -26.58 -15.13
CA SER A 368 -38.07 -26.42 -15.02
C SER A 368 -38.55 -26.19 -13.59
N ASN A 369 -37.93 -26.85 -12.61
CA ASN A 369 -38.48 -26.91 -11.24
C ASN A 369 -37.76 -25.98 -10.27
N LEU A 370 -36.47 -25.68 -10.51
CA LEU A 370 -35.67 -24.83 -9.60
C LEU A 370 -35.34 -23.49 -10.24
N LYS A 371 -34.84 -23.47 -11.47
CA LYS A 371 -34.37 -22.24 -12.13
C LYS A 371 -35.40 -21.09 -12.22
N PRO A 372 -36.72 -21.32 -12.38
CA PRO A 372 -37.69 -20.22 -12.36
C PRO A 372 -37.81 -19.55 -10.99
N TYR A 373 -37.58 -20.32 -9.91
CA TYR A 373 -37.71 -19.88 -8.52
C TYR A 373 -36.36 -19.55 -7.86
N VAL A 374 -35.26 -20.01 -8.44
CA VAL A 374 -33.92 -19.49 -8.15
C VAL A 374 -33.85 -18.11 -8.80
N TRP A 375 -34.38 -17.13 -8.07
CA TRP A 375 -34.14 -15.73 -8.33
C TRP A 375 -32.65 -15.55 -8.61
N ARG A 376 -32.32 -14.97 -9.78
CA ARG A 376 -30.93 -14.64 -10.10
C ARG A 376 -30.52 -13.43 -9.27
N THR A 377 -30.34 -13.62 -7.97
CA THR A 377 -29.74 -12.64 -7.06
C THR A 377 -28.37 -12.19 -7.58
N SER A 378 -27.69 -13.04 -8.37
CA SER A 378 -26.36 -12.76 -8.92
C SER A 378 -26.26 -11.63 -9.94
N ARG A 379 -27.33 -10.90 -10.28
CA ARG A 379 -27.27 -9.77 -11.24
C ARG A 379 -28.00 -8.50 -10.83
N LEU A 380 -28.78 -8.50 -9.75
CA LEU A 380 -29.22 -7.26 -9.15
C LEU A 380 -28.15 -6.90 -8.12
N HIS A 381 -27.38 -5.85 -8.38
CA HIS A 381 -26.54 -5.31 -7.33
C HIS A 381 -27.49 -4.78 -6.26
N GLU A 382 -27.49 -5.44 -5.10
CA GLU A 382 -28.18 -4.93 -3.91
C GLU A 382 -27.71 -3.51 -3.62
N PRO A 383 -28.59 -2.66 -3.09
CA PRO A 383 -28.20 -1.30 -2.76
C PRO A 383 -27.07 -1.35 -1.75
N PRO A 384 -26.16 -0.37 -1.78
CA PRO A 384 -25.31 -0.19 -0.61
C PRO A 384 -26.21 -0.18 0.63
N PRO A 385 -25.92 -1.01 1.64
CA PRO A 385 -26.73 -1.03 2.84
C PRO A 385 -26.69 0.35 3.49
N PHE A 386 -27.82 0.77 4.04
CA PHE A 386 -27.88 1.98 4.84
C PHE A 386 -26.96 1.82 6.06
N MET A 387 -26.06 2.78 6.25
CA MET A 387 -25.07 2.73 7.32
C MET A 387 -25.62 3.46 8.55
N VAL A 388 -25.44 2.85 9.72
CA VAL A 388 -25.78 3.43 11.02
C VAL A 388 -24.57 3.41 11.95
N ASN A 389 -24.54 4.34 12.90
CA ASN A 389 -23.51 4.37 13.93
C ASN A 389 -23.62 3.12 14.81
N CYS A 390 -22.48 2.49 15.09
CA CYS A 390 -22.43 1.21 15.79
C CYS A 390 -22.89 1.31 17.24
N GLU A 391 -22.75 2.49 17.87
CA GLU A 391 -23.15 2.73 19.25
C GLU A 391 -24.63 3.13 19.34
N THR A 392 -25.06 4.14 18.58
CA THR A 392 -26.41 4.72 18.71
C THR A 392 -27.47 4.08 17.82
N GLY A 393 -27.08 3.44 16.70
CA GLY A 393 -28.02 2.94 15.69
C GLY A 393 -28.65 4.03 14.82
N GLU A 394 -28.26 5.30 15.02
CA GLU A 394 -28.70 6.42 14.20
C GLU A 394 -28.04 6.42 12.82
N PRO A 395 -28.65 7.06 11.81
CA PRO A 395 -28.04 7.26 10.50
C PRO A 395 -26.61 7.80 10.59
N ALA A 396 -25.66 7.09 9.98
CA ALA A 396 -24.30 7.59 9.87
C ALA A 396 -24.23 8.73 8.84
N GLU A 397 -23.42 9.75 9.10
CA GLU A 397 -23.15 10.83 8.13
C GLU A 397 -22.49 10.28 6.86
N SER A 398 -21.58 9.32 7.02
CA SER A 398 -20.89 8.66 5.92
C SER A 398 -21.70 7.47 5.41
N GLN A 399 -22.35 7.64 4.26
CA GLN A 399 -22.99 6.56 3.53
C GLN A 399 -22.06 5.99 2.45
N LEU A 400 -22.24 4.72 2.11
CA LEU A 400 -21.51 4.10 1.00
C LEU A 400 -21.96 4.72 -0.32
N GLU A 401 -21.01 4.92 -1.24
CA GLU A 401 -21.33 5.43 -2.57
C GLU A 401 -22.32 4.52 -3.31
N PRO A 402 -23.22 5.10 -4.12
CA PRO A 402 -24.13 4.32 -4.94
C PRO A 402 -23.32 3.47 -5.93
N ARG A 403 -23.51 2.14 -5.85
CA ARG A 403 -22.91 1.21 -6.82
C ARG A 403 -23.47 1.52 -8.21
N THR A 404 -22.59 1.72 -9.19
CA THR A 404 -22.89 2.14 -10.58
C THR A 404 -23.72 1.15 -11.42
N PHE A 405 -24.39 0.19 -10.79
CA PHE A 405 -25.24 -0.81 -11.44
C PHE A 405 -26.73 -0.70 -11.10
N TYR A 406 -27.14 0.38 -10.45
CA TYR A 406 -28.48 0.90 -10.67
C TYR A 406 -28.53 1.47 -12.07
N TYR A 407 -29.25 0.81 -12.98
CA TYR A 407 -29.55 1.43 -14.26
C TYR A 407 -30.21 2.78 -13.99
N LYS A 408 -29.51 3.87 -14.34
CA LYS A 408 -30.00 5.23 -14.23
C LYS A 408 -31.36 5.31 -14.95
N GLY A 409 -32.43 5.58 -14.21
CA GLY A 409 -33.79 5.73 -14.75
C GLY A 409 -34.69 4.48 -14.75
N LEU A 410 -34.34 3.39 -14.05
CA LEU A 410 -35.26 2.25 -13.87
C LEU A 410 -35.92 2.27 -12.48
N SER A 411 -37.02 3.02 -12.35
CA SER A 411 -38.05 2.70 -11.36
C SER A 411 -38.79 1.44 -11.85
N HIS A 412 -38.58 0.31 -11.19
CA HIS A 412 -39.37 -0.92 -11.35
C HIS A 412 -39.60 -1.42 -12.79
N SER A 413 -38.70 -2.25 -13.33
CA SER A 413 -39.10 -3.22 -14.37
C SER A 413 -38.99 -4.62 -13.79
N LEU A 414 -40.14 -5.20 -13.43
CA LEU A 414 -40.29 -6.55 -12.87
C LEU A 414 -39.87 -7.69 -13.83
N PHE A 415 -39.41 -7.36 -15.04
CA PHE A 415 -38.87 -8.33 -15.98
C PHE A 415 -37.62 -7.78 -16.70
N PRO A 416 -36.56 -8.58 -16.86
CA PRO A 416 -35.45 -8.20 -17.71
C PRO A 416 -35.89 -8.27 -19.18
N ILE A 417 -36.06 -7.10 -19.81
CA ILE A 417 -36.02 -7.03 -21.28
C ILE A 417 -34.57 -7.37 -21.66
N ASN A 418 -34.34 -8.58 -22.16
CA ASN A 418 -33.04 -9.04 -22.65
C ASN A 418 -32.56 -8.11 -23.79
N ARG A 419 -31.80 -7.07 -23.45
CA ARG A 419 -31.08 -6.22 -24.43
C ARG A 419 -29.65 -6.72 -24.73
N ALA A 420 -29.28 -7.90 -24.26
CA ALA A 420 -28.13 -8.59 -24.81
C ALA A 420 -28.52 -9.11 -26.20
N LYS A 421 -27.94 -8.54 -27.26
CA LYS A 421 -28.00 -9.10 -28.62
C LYS A 421 -27.75 -10.60 -28.50
N ILE A 422 -28.78 -11.42 -28.71
CA ILE A 422 -28.65 -12.87 -28.68
C ILE A 422 -27.79 -13.22 -29.89
N LYS A 423 -26.46 -13.26 -29.72
CA LYS A 423 -25.47 -13.63 -30.75
C LYS A 423 -25.66 -15.05 -31.31
N ALA A 424 -26.68 -15.77 -30.82
CA ALA A 424 -26.99 -17.14 -31.17
C ALA A 424 -28.29 -17.30 -31.97
N LEU A 425 -28.97 -16.23 -32.41
CA LEU A 425 -30.14 -16.33 -33.28
C LEU A 425 -29.81 -15.79 -34.67
N LYS A 426 -30.01 -16.59 -35.71
CA LYS A 426 -29.95 -16.16 -37.12
C LYS A 426 -31.36 -16.22 -37.71
N MET A 427 -31.70 -15.25 -38.54
CA MET A 427 -32.96 -15.24 -39.26
C MET A 427 -32.83 -16.18 -40.47
N GLY A 428 -33.67 -17.21 -40.54
CA GLY A 428 -33.70 -18.14 -41.66
C GLY A 428 -34.29 -17.51 -42.91
N VAL A 429 -34.13 -18.17 -44.05
CA VAL A 429 -34.64 -17.69 -45.36
C VAL A 429 -36.16 -17.50 -45.36
N THR A 430 -36.88 -18.18 -44.46
CA THR A 430 -38.33 -18.03 -44.24
C THR A 430 -38.72 -16.91 -43.27
N GLY A 431 -37.76 -16.07 -42.84
CA GLY A 431 -37.98 -14.99 -41.88
C GLY A 431 -38.14 -15.44 -40.41
N ARG A 432 -38.12 -16.74 -40.12
CA ARG A 432 -38.16 -17.26 -38.75
C ARG A 432 -36.77 -17.24 -38.12
N TRP A 433 -36.69 -16.77 -36.87
CA TRP A 433 -35.45 -16.77 -36.10
C TRP A 433 -35.12 -18.17 -35.57
N VAL A 434 -33.96 -18.71 -35.95
CA VAL A 434 -33.49 -20.05 -35.58
C VAL A 434 -32.21 -19.94 -34.73
N GLY A 435 -32.17 -20.68 -33.63
CA GLY A 435 -30.98 -20.78 -32.77
C GLY A 435 -29.82 -21.48 -33.46
N ASN A 436 -28.59 -21.01 -33.21
CA ASN A 436 -27.38 -21.63 -33.72
C ASN A 436 -27.20 -23.01 -33.05
N THR A 437 -27.44 -24.10 -33.79
CA THR A 437 -27.47 -25.47 -33.25
C THR A 437 -26.09 -26.09 -33.00
N LYS A 438 -24.99 -25.39 -33.32
CA LYS A 438 -23.64 -25.88 -33.04
C LYS A 438 -23.29 -25.70 -31.56
N LEU A 439 -23.73 -26.63 -30.73
CA LEU A 439 -23.01 -27.00 -29.51
C LEU A 439 -21.67 -27.57 -29.97
N ASN A 440 -20.58 -26.81 -29.84
CA ASN A 440 -19.24 -27.36 -30.00
C ASN A 440 -19.13 -28.58 -29.07
N ASN A 441 -18.81 -29.74 -29.65
CA ASN A 441 -18.64 -30.99 -28.92
C ASN A 441 -17.52 -30.84 -27.89
N ILE A 442 -17.89 -30.61 -26.62
CA ILE A 442 -17.00 -30.62 -25.43
C ILE A 442 -16.39 -32.03 -25.19
N LYS A 443 -16.62 -33.00 -26.07
CA LYS A 443 -16.15 -34.39 -25.92
C LYS A 443 -14.68 -34.61 -26.30
N PHE A 444 -14.00 -33.69 -26.99
CA PHE A 444 -12.62 -33.94 -27.44
C PHE A 444 -11.52 -33.48 -26.48
N ASP A 445 -11.79 -32.60 -25.51
CA ASP A 445 -10.74 -32.15 -24.56
C ASP A 445 -10.47 -33.10 -23.39
N ARG A 446 -11.29 -34.16 -23.20
CA ARG A 446 -11.07 -35.14 -22.12
C ARG A 446 -10.15 -36.30 -22.48
N MET A 447 -9.85 -36.53 -23.76
CA MET A 447 -8.92 -37.61 -24.17
C MET A 447 -7.45 -37.18 -24.20
N ALA A 448 -7.15 -35.88 -24.04
CA ALA A 448 -5.78 -35.37 -24.01
C ALA A 448 -5.19 -35.24 -22.59
N GLN A 449 -5.93 -35.64 -21.55
CA GLN A 449 -5.47 -35.59 -20.15
C GLN A 449 -5.22 -36.98 -19.52
N GLU A 450 -5.37 -38.07 -20.29
CA GLU A 450 -5.08 -39.43 -19.84
C GLU A 450 -4.06 -40.15 -20.74
N LYS A 451 -3.00 -39.45 -21.16
CA LYS A 451 -1.76 -40.08 -21.63
C LYS A 451 -0.55 -39.46 -20.98
#